data_AF-A0A6A4Q1G9-F1
#
_entry.id   AF-A0A6A4Q1G9-F1
#
_cell.length_a   1.000
_cell.length_b   1.000
_cell.length_c   1.000
_cell.angle_alpha   90.00
_cell.angle_beta   90.00
_cell.angle_gamma   90.00
#
_symmetry.space_group_name_H-M   'P 1'
#
loop_
_entity.id
_entity.type
_entity.pdbx_description
1 polymer ?
#
loop_
_entity_poly.entity_id
_entity_poly.type
_entity_poly.pdbx_seq_one_letter_code
_entity_poly.pdbx_strand_id
1 'polypeptide(L)' 'MLCAYNFIDPPLDISYFRERSFGHGTLKVVNASHALWTWIKNDDDKPVISESLWFTSLSSYSACKV' A
#
# COMPACT_ATOMS: atom_id res chain seq x y z
N MET A 1 17.26 17.14 -10.59
CA MET A 1 16.58 16.10 -9.80
C MET A 1 15.63 16.80 -8.84
N LEU A 2 14.33 16.80 -9.14
CA LEU A 2 13.33 17.54 -8.37
C LEU A 2 12.82 16.62 -7.24
N CYS A 3 13.39 16.74 -6.05
CA CYS A 3 12.79 16.16 -4.86
C CYS A 3 11.49 16.92 -4.59
N ALA A 4 10.32 16.29 -4.77
CA ALA A 4 9.01 16.90 -4.53
C ALA A 4 8.98 17.53 -3.13
N TYR A 5 8.95 18.85 -2.93
CA TYR A 5 9.37 19.39 -1.63
C TYR A 5 8.40 19.18 -0.46
N ASN A 6 7.09 18.98 -0.66
CA ASN A 6 6.15 18.77 0.45
C ASN A 6 4.94 17.94 0.03
N PHE A 7 4.35 17.21 0.98
CA PHE A 7 3.01 16.65 0.79
C PHE A 7 1.96 17.76 0.90
N ILE A 8 0.85 17.63 0.17
CA ILE A 8 -0.32 18.49 0.38
C ILE A 8 -0.86 18.24 1.79
N ASP A 9 -1.12 19.33 2.53
CA ASP A 9 -1.65 19.33 3.89
C ASP A 9 -2.91 20.23 3.97
N PRO A 10 -4.07 19.69 4.40
CA PRO A 10 -4.29 18.31 4.83
C PRO A 10 -4.20 17.28 3.67
N PRO A 11 -3.93 16.00 3.96
CA PRO A 11 -4.12 14.93 2.98
C PRO A 11 -5.55 14.97 2.40
N LEU A 12 -5.67 14.64 1.11
CA LEU A 12 -6.98 14.33 0.53
C LEU A 12 -7.55 13.07 1.19
N ASP A 13 -8.86 12.99 1.37
CA ASP A 13 -9.52 11.86 2.03
C ASP A 13 -9.24 10.50 1.35
N ILE A 14 -8.98 10.50 0.04
CA ILE A 14 -8.64 9.30 -0.74
C ILE A 14 -7.20 8.82 -0.51
N SER A 15 -6.37 9.60 0.17
CA SER A 15 -4.95 9.30 0.43
C SER A 15 -4.78 8.56 1.76
N TYR A 16 -4.88 7.23 1.72
CA TYR A 16 -4.77 6.38 2.92
C TYR A 16 -3.39 6.45 3.61
N PHE A 17 -2.29 6.33 2.85
CA PHE A 17 -0.94 6.28 3.38
C PHE A 17 0.04 7.03 2.46
N ARG A 18 1.00 7.77 3.04
CA ARG A 18 2.05 8.50 2.33
C ARG A 18 3.35 8.44 3.12
N GLU A 19 4.41 7.94 2.51
CA GLU A 19 5.75 7.98 3.08
C GLU A 19 6.74 8.39 1.99
N ARG A 20 7.71 9.25 2.34
CA ARG A 20 8.81 9.62 1.44
C ARG A 20 10.02 8.78 1.77
N SER A 21 10.12 7.61 1.16
CA SER A 21 11.27 6.74 1.33
C SER A 21 11.50 5.88 0.11
N PHE A 22 12.75 5.50 -0.12
CA PHE A 22 13.05 4.45 -1.09
C PHE A 22 12.65 3.10 -0.51
N GLY A 23 12.20 2.18 -1.34
CA GLY A 23 11.64 0.90 -0.89
C GLY A 23 11.07 0.08 -2.03
N HIS A 24 10.39 -1.00 -1.69
CA HIS A 24 9.66 -1.84 -2.64
C HIS A 24 8.38 -2.41 -2.03
N GLY A 25 7.44 -2.77 -2.89
CA GLY A 25 6.18 -3.39 -2.48
C GLY A 25 6.19 -4.90 -2.67
N THR A 26 5.43 -5.62 -1.85
CA THR A 26 5.13 -7.03 -2.06
C THR A 26 3.62 -7.24 -2.01
N LEU A 27 3.11 -8.08 -2.93
CA LEU A 27 1.71 -8.49 -2.95
C LEU A 27 1.66 -10.02 -2.80
N LYS A 28 1.10 -10.48 -1.69
CA LYS A 28 0.91 -11.91 -1.40
C LYS A 28 -0.54 -12.28 -1.57
N VAL A 29 -0.85 -13.00 -2.65
CA VAL A 29 -2.17 -13.62 -2.84
C VAL A 29 -2.29 -14.82 -1.91
N VAL A 30 -3.25 -14.78 -0.98
CA VAL A 30 -3.43 -15.83 0.04
C VAL A 30 -4.50 -16.82 -0.39
N ASN A 31 -5.60 -16.32 -0.96
CA ASN A 31 -6.67 -17.12 -1.54
C ASN A 31 -7.42 -16.29 -2.60
N ALA A 32 -8.47 -16.87 -3.20
CA ALA A 32 -9.28 -16.22 -4.24
C ALA A 32 -9.94 -14.91 -3.79
N SER A 33 -10.03 -14.67 -2.48
CA SER A 33 -10.71 -13.51 -1.90
C SER A 33 -9.79 -12.53 -1.19
N HIS A 34 -8.54 -12.90 -0.87
CA HIS A 34 -7.67 -12.08 -0.03
C HIS A 34 -6.25 -12.01 -0.57
N ALA A 35 -5.70 -10.80 -0.63
CA ALA A 35 -4.29 -10.55 -0.88
C ALA A 35 -3.75 -9.54 0.13
N LEU A 36 -2.53 -9.76 0.61
CA LEU A 36 -1.82 -8.84 1.51
C LEU A 36 -0.84 -8.00 0.69
N TRP A 37 -1.04 -6.70 0.67
CA TRP A 37 -0.08 -5.71 0.22
C TRP A 37 0.83 -5.30 1.37
N THR A 38 2.12 -5.13 1.11
CA THR A 38 3.08 -4.65 2.10
C THR A 38 4.08 -3.72 1.45
N TRP A 39 4.24 -2.52 2.01
CA TRP A 39 5.27 -1.56 1.62
C TRP A 39 6.48 -1.72 2.54
N ILE A 40 7.65 -1.94 1.94
CA ILE A 40 8.92 -2.20 2.63
C ILE A 40 9.88 -1.06 2.30
N LYS A 41 10.23 -0.26 3.29
CA LYS A 41 11.22 0.81 3.18
C LYS A 41 12.64 0.26 3.27
N ASN A 42 13.54 0.83 2.47
CA ASN A 42 14.98 0.64 2.59
C ASN A 42 15.52 1.62 3.64
N ASP A 43 15.74 1.13 4.86
CA ASP A 43 16.20 1.95 5.99
C ASP A 43 17.63 1.54 6.37
N ASP A 44 18.61 2.39 6.04
CA ASP A 44 20.02 2.32 6.46
C ASP A 44 20.69 0.92 6.47
N ASP A 45 20.26 0.00 5.59
CA ASP A 45 20.75 -1.39 5.35
C ASP A 45 19.78 -2.54 5.70
N LYS A 46 18.55 -2.25 6.17
CA LYS A 46 17.54 -3.28 6.41
C LYS A 46 16.17 -2.96 5.77
N PRO A 47 15.50 -3.95 5.17
CA PRO A 47 14.12 -3.81 4.77
C PRO A 47 13.23 -3.72 6.02
N VAL A 48 12.49 -2.62 6.16
CA VAL A 48 11.52 -2.40 7.25
C VAL A 48 10.13 -2.30 6.66
N ILE A 49 9.17 -3.07 7.21
CA ILE A 49 7.77 -2.94 6.83
C ILE A 49 7.26 -1.60 7.36
N SER A 50 6.91 -0.70 6.46
CA SER A 50 6.31 0.59 6.80
C SER A 50 4.79 0.51 6.87
N GLU A 51 4.16 -0.29 6.00
CA GLU A 51 2.70 -0.42 5.94
C GLU A 51 2.27 -1.78 5.39
N SER A 52 1.10 -2.28 5.80
CA SER A 52 0.48 -3.48 5.26
C SER A 52 -1.05 -3.38 5.20
N LEU A 53 -1.63 -3.86 4.11
CA LEU A 53 -3.04 -3.70 3.76
C LEU A 53 -3.61 -5.00 3.21
N TRP A 54 -4.78 -5.42 3.68
CA TRP A 54 -5.52 -6.52 3.08
C TRP A 54 -6.46 -6.01 1.99
N PHE A 55 -6.28 -6.52 0.77
CA PHE A 55 -7.26 -6.44 -0.29
C PHE A 55 -8.25 -7.60 -0.16
N THR A 56 -9.53 -7.26 -0.20
CA THR A 56 -10.62 -8.22 -0.34
C THR A 56 -11.18 -8.17 -1.75
N SER A 57 -11.30 -9.33 -2.40
CA SER A 57 -11.85 -9.41 -3.75
C SER A 57 -13.34 -9.07 -3.72
N LEU A 58 -13.72 -8.12 -4.57
CA LEU A 58 -15.12 -7.75 -4.79
C LEU A 58 -15.94 -8.91 -5.37
N SER A 59 -15.33 -9.91 -6.01
CA SER A 59 -16.05 -11.11 -6.46
C SER A 59 -16.69 -11.91 -5.30
N SER A 60 -16.19 -11.72 -4.09
CA SER A 60 -16.75 -12.34 -2.87
C SER A 60 -17.98 -11.58 -2.38
N TYR A 61 -18.16 -10.33 -2.80
CA TYR A 61 -19.28 -9.50 -2.43
C TYR A 61 -20.49 -9.81 -3.31
N SER A 62 -21.62 -10.17 -2.69
CA SER A 62 -22.81 -10.63 -3.40
C SER A 62 -23.36 -9.62 -4.41
N ALA A 63 -23.25 -8.32 -4.13
CA ALA A 63 -23.71 -7.28 -5.06
C ALA A 63 -22.76 -7.04 -6.25
N CYS A 64 -21.56 -7.63 -6.23
CA CYS A 64 -20.55 -7.50 -7.28
C CYS A 64 -20.30 -8.84 -8.02
N LYS A 65 -21.13 -9.86 -7.79
CA LYS A 65 -21.12 -11.08 -8.60
C LYS A 65 -21.71 -10.74 -9.97
N VAL A 66 -20.87 -10.85 -11.02
CA VAL A 66 -21.28 -10.79 -12.43
C VAL A 66 -22.17 -11.98 -12.76
#